data_AF-A0A928PD36-F1
#
_entry.id   AF-A0A928PD36-F1
#
_cell.length_a   1.000
_cell.length_b   1.000
_cell.length_c   1.000
_cell.angle_alpha   90.00
_cell.angle_beta   90.00
_cell.angle_gamma   90.00
#
_symmetry.space_group_name_H-M   'P 1'
#
loop_
_entity.id
_entity.type
_entity.pdbx_description
1 polymer ?
#
loop_
_entity_poly.entity_id
_entity_poly.type
_entity_poly.pdbx_seq_one_letter_code
_entity_poly.pdbx_strand_id
1 'polypeptide(L)'
;MTSKAVVSSIQRYCLDDGPGIRTTVFLKGCPLRCLWCHNPETHKTVPELLQRSHKCTACGRCVVVCPKQGRQLHLDGDVPYITVDRTQCITCGKCEEACPAQACEICGEEMTVDEVMATVVRDKIFYKSSGGGGMTVSGGECASQPEFTLALLRAAKEKEISRAIETCGFGNAEFFRQAAELDTLFLYDLKEMDNDRHRELTGVSNERIIENLLMLMDMGARIHIRMPLIPGVNDSDEELAALADFLTEHRGKYELCQIMPYHSMGNSKASALGRDGFFVDPELTRNGCVVCRDRWIKAFNDRGIDVEISK
;
A
#
# COMPACT_ATOMS: atom_id res chain seq x y z
N MET A 1 -5.05 4.29 -27.43
CA MET A 1 -5.19 5.27 -26.33
C MET A 1 -4.11 4.96 -25.32
N THR A 2 -3.38 5.97 -24.84
CA THR A 2 -2.39 5.79 -23.76
C THR A 2 -3.14 5.35 -22.50
N SER A 3 -2.74 4.22 -21.91
CA SER A 3 -3.36 3.72 -20.68
C SER A 3 -3.19 4.75 -19.56
N LYS A 4 -4.24 4.96 -18.76
CA LYS A 4 -4.28 5.89 -17.63
C LYS A 4 -4.68 5.18 -16.35
N ALA A 5 -4.17 5.68 -15.23
CA ALA A 5 -4.52 5.21 -13.90
C ALA A 5 -4.58 6.36 -12.92
N VAL A 6 -5.29 6.16 -11.81
CA VAL A 6 -5.24 7.11 -10.69
C VAL A 6 -4.07 6.74 -9.78
N VAL A 7 -3.10 7.64 -9.69
CA VAL A 7 -1.88 7.53 -8.87
C VAL A 7 -2.06 8.41 -7.63
N SER A 8 -1.88 7.86 -6.43
CA SER A 8 -1.96 8.66 -5.18
C SER A 8 -0.71 9.49 -4.96
N SER A 9 0.48 8.94 -5.26
CA SER A 9 1.75 9.63 -5.17
C SER A 9 2.85 8.87 -5.91
N ILE A 10 3.94 9.56 -6.25
CA ILE A 10 5.19 8.94 -6.69
C ILE A 10 6.27 9.36 -5.71
N GLN A 11 6.86 8.39 -5.02
CA GLN A 11 7.95 8.64 -4.07
C GLN A 11 9.26 8.19 -4.69
N ARG A 12 10.27 9.05 -4.59
CA ARG A 12 11.62 8.80 -5.10
C ARG A 12 12.50 8.45 -3.92
N TYR A 13 13.52 7.63 -4.17
CA TYR A 13 14.52 7.26 -3.16
C TYR A 13 14.00 6.35 -2.03
N CYS A 14 13.07 5.45 -2.35
CA CYS A 14 12.59 4.42 -1.42
C CYS A 14 13.64 3.33 -1.24
N LEU A 15 13.83 2.87 0.01
CA LEU A 15 14.80 1.84 0.38
C LEU A 15 14.16 0.51 0.82
N ASP A 16 12.90 0.56 1.29
CA ASP A 16 12.20 -0.61 1.83
C ASP A 16 11.21 -1.22 0.81
N ASP A 17 11.04 -0.58 -0.35
CA ASP A 17 10.09 -1.00 -1.41
C ASP A 17 10.72 -1.98 -2.41
N GLY A 18 11.72 -2.75 -1.97
CA GLY A 18 12.48 -3.73 -2.75
C GLY A 18 13.97 -3.42 -2.85
N PRO A 19 14.75 -4.22 -3.60
CA PRO A 19 16.19 -4.08 -3.65
C PRO A 19 16.67 -2.74 -4.24
N GLY A 20 17.70 -2.18 -3.61
CA GLY A 20 18.35 -0.94 -4.01
C GLY A 20 17.47 0.31 -3.84
N ILE A 21 17.90 1.41 -4.45
CA ILE A 21 17.13 2.65 -4.47
C ILE A 21 15.99 2.50 -5.48
N ARG A 22 14.77 2.80 -5.07
CA ARG A 22 13.59 2.68 -5.94
C ARG A 22 12.80 3.97 -6.03
N THR A 23 12.12 4.13 -7.15
CA THR A 23 11.01 5.09 -7.27
C THR A 23 9.72 4.31 -7.25
N THR A 24 8.91 4.56 -6.23
CA THR A 24 7.68 3.83 -5.98
C THR A 24 6.49 4.64 -6.46
N VAL A 25 5.69 4.02 -7.33
CA VAL A 25 4.47 4.57 -7.90
C VAL A 25 3.30 3.99 -7.13
N PHE A 26 2.66 4.80 -6.29
CA PHE A 26 1.54 4.36 -5.46
C PHE A 26 0.24 4.55 -6.25
N LEU A 27 -0.38 3.45 -6.66
CA LEU A 27 -1.67 3.44 -7.33
C LEU A 27 -2.83 3.49 -6.33
N LYS A 28 -3.97 3.98 -6.79
CA LYS A 28 -5.24 3.90 -6.09
C LYS A 28 -6.04 2.65 -6.50
N GLY A 29 -7.00 2.26 -5.68
CA GLY A 29 -7.74 1.00 -5.77
C GLY A 29 -7.09 -0.11 -4.95
N CYS A 30 -7.82 -0.65 -3.97
CA CYS A 30 -7.44 -1.87 -3.25
C CYS A 30 -8.70 -2.68 -2.93
N PRO A 31 -8.71 -4.00 -3.17
CA PRO A 31 -9.85 -4.84 -2.82
C PRO A 31 -9.93 -5.12 -1.32
N LEU A 32 -8.80 -5.02 -0.59
CA LEU A 32 -8.74 -5.28 0.84
C LEU A 32 -9.11 -4.04 1.67
N ARG A 33 -9.50 -4.29 2.92
CA ARG A 33 -9.79 -3.31 3.99
C ARG A 33 -9.06 -3.73 5.27
N CYS A 34 -7.76 -3.98 5.16
CA CYS A 34 -6.93 -4.40 6.29
C CYS A 34 -7.10 -3.45 7.49
N LEU A 35 -7.32 -4.02 8.68
CA LEU A 35 -7.43 -3.26 9.94
C LEU A 35 -6.15 -2.49 10.29
N TRP A 36 -5.04 -2.77 9.62
CA TRP A 36 -3.75 -2.10 9.79
C TRP A 36 -3.29 -1.34 8.54
N CYS A 37 -4.19 -1.01 7.61
CA CYS A 37 -3.80 -0.36 6.35
C CYS A 37 -3.09 0.97 6.60
N HIS A 38 -1.87 1.13 6.07
CA HIS A 38 -1.10 2.37 6.14
C HIS A 38 -1.53 3.42 5.12
N ASN A 39 -2.26 3.00 4.07
CA ASN A 39 -2.64 3.84 2.93
C ASN A 39 -4.16 3.74 2.63
N PRO A 40 -5.06 4.01 3.59
CA PRO A 40 -6.50 3.90 3.36
C PRO A 40 -7.03 4.83 2.25
N GLU A 41 -6.28 5.86 1.89
CA GLU A 41 -6.53 6.75 0.75
C GLU A 41 -6.39 6.03 -0.60
N THR A 42 -5.79 4.85 -0.66
CA THR A 42 -5.69 4.04 -1.88
C THR A 42 -6.82 3.02 -2.00
N HIS A 43 -7.77 2.93 -1.06
CA HIS A 43 -8.87 1.94 -1.14
C HIS A 43 -9.75 2.10 -2.38
N LYS A 44 -10.07 3.34 -2.77
CA LYS A 44 -10.91 3.62 -3.94
C LYS A 44 -10.05 3.92 -5.15
N THR A 45 -10.52 3.56 -6.35
CA THR A 45 -9.89 3.84 -7.65
C THR A 45 -10.13 5.27 -8.15
N VAL A 46 -10.74 6.14 -7.35
CA VAL A 46 -11.05 7.53 -7.72
C VAL A 46 -10.38 8.51 -6.76
N PRO A 47 -10.01 9.72 -7.21
CA PRO A 47 -9.49 10.75 -6.32
C PRO A 47 -10.41 11.03 -5.13
N GLU A 48 -9.82 11.30 -3.96
CA GLU A 48 -10.56 11.61 -2.73
C GLU A 48 -9.99 12.84 -2.02
N LEU A 49 -10.87 13.64 -1.41
CA LEU A 49 -10.46 14.76 -0.57
C LEU A 49 -10.00 14.28 0.81
N LEU A 50 -8.74 14.58 1.14
CA LEU A 50 -8.19 14.52 2.48
C LEU A 50 -8.39 15.85 3.20
N GLN A 51 -8.87 15.80 4.44
CA GLN A 51 -8.91 16.95 5.35
C GLN A 51 -8.07 16.68 6.59
N ARG A 52 -6.91 17.30 6.68
CA ARG A 52 -6.03 17.27 7.85
C ARG A 52 -6.46 18.33 8.85
N SER A 53 -7.44 17.99 9.71
CA SER A 53 -8.04 18.94 10.65
C SER A 53 -7.01 19.64 11.56
N HIS A 54 -5.92 18.96 11.95
CA HIS A 54 -4.84 19.55 12.74
C HIS A 54 -4.07 20.70 12.05
N LYS A 55 -4.15 20.81 10.71
CA LYS A 55 -3.59 21.95 9.95
C LYS A 55 -4.61 23.06 9.73
N CYS A 56 -5.90 22.81 9.97
CA CYS A 56 -6.96 23.74 9.61
C CYS A 56 -7.02 24.92 10.58
N THR A 57 -6.95 26.15 10.04
CA THR A 57 -7.13 27.39 10.83
C THR A 57 -8.59 27.85 10.91
N ALA A 58 -9.52 27.04 10.42
CA ALA A 58 -10.95 27.34 10.34
C ALA A 58 -11.32 28.68 9.67
N CYS A 59 -10.48 29.19 8.75
CA CYS A 59 -10.67 30.49 8.09
C CYS A 59 -11.92 30.62 7.17
N GLY A 60 -12.70 29.55 6.99
CA GLY A 60 -13.94 29.57 6.21
C GLY A 60 -13.80 29.64 4.68
N ARG A 61 -12.61 29.90 4.12
CA ARG A 61 -12.41 30.03 2.66
C ARG A 61 -12.95 28.84 1.86
N CYS A 62 -12.69 27.62 2.33
CA CYS A 62 -13.15 26.40 1.68
C CYS A 62 -14.67 26.21 1.72
N VAL A 63 -15.37 26.83 2.69
CA VAL A 63 -16.84 26.86 2.75
C VAL A 63 -17.39 27.73 1.62
N VAL A 64 -16.81 28.93 1.45
CA VAL A 64 -17.23 29.91 0.43
C VAL A 64 -17.09 29.36 -0.99
N VAL A 65 -15.99 28.66 -1.30
CA VAL A 65 -15.72 28.17 -2.66
C VAL A 65 -16.36 26.82 -2.99
N CYS A 66 -16.99 26.14 -2.03
CA CYS A 66 -17.55 24.81 -2.25
C CYS A 66 -18.83 24.88 -3.10
N PRO A 67 -18.84 24.37 -4.34
CA PRO A 67 -19.99 24.51 -5.25
C PRO A 67 -21.18 23.63 -4.83
N LYS A 68 -20.93 22.62 -3.99
CA LYS A 68 -21.94 21.70 -3.48
C LYS A 68 -22.41 22.05 -2.06
N GLN A 69 -21.86 23.10 -1.44
CA GLN A 69 -22.18 23.49 -0.06
C GLN A 69 -21.94 22.36 0.97
N GLY A 70 -21.15 21.35 0.62
CA GLY A 70 -20.83 20.21 1.49
C GLY A 70 -19.73 20.51 2.52
N ARG A 71 -19.40 21.78 2.79
CA ARG A 71 -18.43 22.17 3.81
C ARG A 71 -19.08 23.17 4.74
N GLN A 72 -18.93 22.97 6.05
CA GLN A 72 -19.58 23.81 7.05
C GLN A 72 -18.59 24.24 8.12
N LEU A 73 -18.71 25.50 8.55
CA LEU A 73 -18.00 26.03 9.71
C LEU A 73 -18.87 25.80 10.94
N HIS A 74 -18.30 25.19 11.97
CA HIS A 74 -18.93 24.93 13.26
C HIS A 74 -18.11 25.54 14.38
N LEU A 75 -18.73 25.59 15.56
CA LEU A 75 -18.10 25.99 16.81
C LEU A 75 -18.29 24.85 17.82
N ASP A 76 -17.20 24.46 18.49
CA ASP A 76 -17.23 23.65 19.71
C ASP A 76 -16.83 24.57 20.87
N GLY A 77 -17.81 25.08 21.60
CA GLY A 77 -17.62 26.26 22.44
C GLY A 77 -17.15 27.45 21.61
N ASP A 78 -15.97 27.99 21.94
CA ASP A 78 -15.32 29.09 21.21
C ASP A 78 -14.31 28.62 20.15
N VAL A 79 -14.17 27.30 19.95
CA VAL A 79 -13.18 26.73 19.03
C VAL A 79 -13.82 26.47 17.66
N PRO A 80 -13.42 27.20 16.61
CA PRO A 80 -13.96 26.97 15.27
C PRO A 80 -13.34 25.75 14.60
N TYR A 81 -14.16 24.98 13.89
CA TYR A 81 -13.71 23.85 13.08
C TYR A 81 -14.54 23.71 11.81
N ILE A 82 -13.99 23.04 10.80
CA ILE A 82 -14.68 22.82 9.52
C ILE A 82 -14.97 21.34 9.34
N THR A 83 -16.20 21.01 8.95
CA THR A 83 -16.60 19.64 8.57
C THR A 83 -16.77 19.51 7.06
N VAL A 84 -16.83 18.28 6.59
CA VAL A 84 -17.13 17.95 5.18
C VAL A 84 -18.23 16.91 5.16
N ASP A 85 -19.34 17.22 4.50
CA ASP A 85 -20.29 16.23 4.04
C ASP A 85 -19.70 15.49 2.84
N ARG A 86 -19.19 14.29 3.11
CA ARG A 86 -18.54 13.45 2.09
C ARG A 86 -19.51 12.91 1.06
N THR A 87 -20.82 12.88 1.34
CA THR A 87 -21.84 12.42 0.40
C THR A 87 -22.10 13.45 -0.71
N GLN A 88 -21.79 14.73 -0.45
CA GLN A 88 -21.95 15.82 -1.41
C GLN A 88 -20.65 16.22 -2.12
N CYS A 89 -19.49 15.77 -1.60
CA CYS A 89 -18.20 16.11 -2.18
C CYS A 89 -18.01 15.45 -3.55
N ILE A 90 -17.83 16.29 -4.58
CA ILE A 90 -17.52 15.85 -5.95
C ILE A 90 -16.03 15.90 -6.27
N THR A 91 -15.17 16.04 -5.25
CA THR A 91 -13.70 16.07 -5.39
C THR A 91 -13.19 17.11 -6.42
N CYS A 92 -13.81 18.30 -6.46
CA CYS A 92 -13.51 19.32 -7.48
C CYS A 92 -12.24 20.16 -7.24
N GLY A 93 -11.45 19.89 -6.19
CA GLY A 93 -10.20 20.62 -5.91
C GLY A 93 -10.33 22.05 -5.37
N LYS A 94 -11.43 22.78 -5.59
CA LYS A 94 -11.57 24.19 -5.16
C LYS A 94 -11.23 24.48 -3.69
N CYS A 95 -11.54 23.55 -2.79
CA CYS A 95 -11.23 23.70 -1.37
C CYS A 95 -9.73 23.53 -1.06
N GLU A 96 -8.99 22.75 -1.84
CA GLU A 96 -7.53 22.63 -1.77
C GLU A 96 -6.87 23.91 -2.26
N GLU A 97 -7.26 24.40 -3.45
CA GLU A 97 -6.76 25.66 -4.04
C GLU A 97 -6.94 26.86 -3.10
N ALA A 98 -8.06 26.92 -2.39
CA ALA A 98 -8.38 28.02 -1.47
C ALA A 98 -7.79 27.87 -0.05
N CYS A 99 -7.09 26.76 0.25
CA CYS A 99 -6.65 26.45 1.61
C CYS A 99 -5.22 26.99 1.90
N PRO A 100 -5.08 28.13 2.61
CA PRO A 100 -3.75 28.69 2.89
C PRO A 100 -2.89 27.80 3.80
N ALA A 101 -3.53 26.97 4.62
CA ALA A 101 -2.85 26.09 5.57
C ALA A 101 -2.56 24.69 5.01
N GLN A 102 -2.90 24.43 3.73
CA GLN A 102 -2.73 23.12 3.09
C GLN A 102 -3.36 21.97 3.92
N ALA A 103 -4.52 22.25 4.51
CA ALA A 103 -5.30 21.29 5.29
C ALA A 103 -6.25 20.46 4.41
N CYS A 104 -6.56 20.92 3.21
CA CYS A 104 -7.33 20.20 2.19
C CYS A 104 -6.38 19.74 1.09
N GLU A 105 -6.46 18.48 0.71
CA GLU A 105 -5.58 17.86 -0.29
C GLU A 105 -6.40 16.88 -1.14
N ILE A 106 -6.32 16.95 -2.47
CA ILE A 106 -6.91 15.94 -3.36
C ILE A 106 -5.89 14.81 -3.54
N CYS A 107 -6.20 13.64 -2.97
CA CYS A 107 -5.37 12.46 -3.10
C CYS A 107 -5.82 11.63 -4.31
N GLY A 108 -4.98 11.58 -5.33
CA GLY A 108 -5.20 10.85 -6.57
C GLY A 108 -5.17 11.78 -7.78
N GLU A 109 -4.24 11.53 -8.68
CA GLU A 109 -4.11 12.20 -9.97
C GLU A 109 -4.24 11.17 -11.09
N GLU A 110 -5.02 11.48 -12.13
CA GLU A 110 -5.07 10.63 -13.32
C GLU A 110 -3.81 10.87 -14.16
N MET A 111 -2.97 9.84 -14.27
CA MET A 111 -1.70 9.92 -14.99
C MET A 111 -1.64 8.88 -16.10
N THR A 112 -0.97 9.24 -17.19
CA THR A 112 -0.55 8.33 -18.26
C THR A 112 0.76 7.62 -17.90
N VAL A 113 1.06 6.53 -18.59
CA VAL A 113 2.34 5.82 -18.44
C VAL A 113 3.52 6.75 -18.71
N ASP A 114 3.43 7.62 -19.71
CA ASP A 114 4.50 8.56 -20.07
C ASP A 114 4.78 9.58 -18.96
N GLU A 115 3.75 10.11 -18.31
CA GLU A 115 3.88 11.06 -17.19
C GLU A 115 4.54 10.41 -15.97
N VAL A 116 4.15 9.18 -15.64
CA VAL A 116 4.79 8.42 -14.56
C VAL A 116 6.25 8.11 -14.90
N MET A 117 6.51 7.59 -16.10
CA MET A 117 7.85 7.24 -16.54
C MET A 117 8.77 8.45 -16.61
N ALA A 118 8.27 9.63 -16.99
CA ALA A 118 9.03 10.88 -16.98
C ALA A 118 9.59 11.23 -15.59
N THR A 119 9.00 10.74 -14.50
CA THR A 119 9.53 10.84 -13.14
C THR A 119 10.50 9.70 -12.83
N VAL A 120 10.09 8.45 -13.10
CA VAL A 120 10.89 7.24 -12.83
C VAL A 120 12.27 7.30 -13.51
N VAL A 121 12.36 7.74 -14.76
CA VAL A 121 13.62 7.72 -15.49
C VAL A 121 14.64 8.73 -14.92
N ARG A 122 14.19 9.75 -14.17
CA ARG A 122 15.08 10.76 -13.56
C ARG A 122 16.05 10.14 -12.56
N ASP A 123 15.67 9.04 -11.92
CA ASP A 123 16.48 8.36 -10.91
C ASP A 123 17.29 7.18 -11.46
N LYS A 124 17.26 6.95 -12.79
CA LYS A 124 17.93 5.80 -13.45
C LYS A 124 19.42 5.71 -13.10
N ILE A 125 20.10 6.84 -12.87
CA ILE A 125 21.51 6.83 -12.49
C ILE A 125 21.73 6.25 -11.09
N PHE A 126 20.83 6.54 -10.14
CA PHE A 126 20.91 6.04 -8.76
C PHE A 126 20.59 4.55 -8.67
N TYR A 127 19.65 4.07 -9.48
CA TYR A 127 19.28 2.66 -9.55
C TYR A 127 20.48 1.75 -9.88
N LYS A 128 21.31 2.18 -10.85
CA LYS A 128 22.49 1.44 -11.27
C LYS A 128 23.54 1.37 -10.17
N SER A 129 23.75 2.45 -9.43
CA SER A 129 24.73 2.51 -8.35
C SER A 129 24.32 1.76 -7.08
N SER A 130 23.03 1.46 -6.91
CA SER A 130 22.50 0.83 -5.69
C SER A 130 22.37 -0.70 -5.75
N GLY A 131 22.97 -1.36 -6.75
CA GLY A 131 23.02 -2.82 -6.80
C GLY A 131 21.68 -3.54 -7.03
N GLY A 132 20.75 -2.94 -7.79
CA GLY A 132 19.45 -3.58 -8.12
C GLY A 132 18.23 -2.67 -8.04
N GLY A 133 18.44 -1.35 -7.92
CA GLY A 133 17.38 -0.35 -7.83
C GLY A 133 16.52 -0.25 -9.09
N GLY A 134 15.40 0.44 -9.00
CA GLY A 134 14.47 0.56 -10.12
C GLY A 134 13.13 1.18 -9.76
N MET A 135 12.06 0.65 -10.34
CA MET A 135 10.70 1.10 -10.12
C MET A 135 9.90 0.05 -9.34
N THR A 136 9.17 0.48 -8.32
CA THR A 136 8.15 -0.35 -7.66
C THR A 136 6.78 0.21 -7.97
N VAL A 137 5.82 -0.64 -8.32
CA VAL A 137 4.40 -0.26 -8.32
C VAL A 137 3.79 -0.74 -7.01
N SER A 138 3.15 0.14 -6.25
CA SER A 138 2.59 -0.11 -4.92
C SER A 138 1.29 0.70 -4.74
N GLY A 139 0.91 1.08 -3.51
CA GLY A 139 -0.26 1.90 -3.21
C GLY A 139 -1.39 1.12 -2.58
N GLY A 140 -2.40 0.85 -3.40
CA GLY A 140 -3.45 -0.10 -3.08
C GLY A 140 -3.05 -1.50 -3.55
N GLU A 141 -3.71 -1.98 -4.59
CA GLU A 141 -3.37 -3.24 -5.25
C GLU A 141 -3.09 -2.98 -6.73
N CYS A 142 -1.88 -3.33 -7.17
CA CYS A 142 -1.41 -3.22 -8.54
C CYS A 142 -2.34 -3.88 -9.56
N ALA A 143 -2.94 -5.02 -9.18
CA ALA A 143 -3.91 -5.76 -9.99
C ALA A 143 -5.29 -5.08 -10.12
N SER A 144 -5.55 -4.00 -9.36
CA SER A 144 -6.79 -3.21 -9.49
C SER A 144 -6.80 -2.27 -10.69
N GLN A 145 -5.63 -2.00 -11.28
CA GLN A 145 -5.47 -1.20 -12.50
C GLN A 145 -4.54 -1.94 -13.48
N PRO A 146 -4.91 -3.16 -13.93
CA PRO A 146 -3.97 -4.12 -14.50
C PRO A 146 -3.37 -3.69 -15.84
N GLU A 147 -4.18 -3.09 -16.73
CA GLU A 147 -3.71 -2.63 -18.05
C GLU A 147 -2.62 -1.56 -17.91
N PHE A 148 -2.84 -0.60 -17.01
CA PHE A 148 -1.87 0.47 -16.73
C PHE A 148 -0.60 -0.08 -16.10
N THR A 149 -0.74 -0.93 -15.08
CA THR A 149 0.40 -1.53 -14.39
C THR A 149 1.27 -2.34 -15.36
N LEU A 150 0.66 -3.18 -16.21
CA LEU A 150 1.42 -3.95 -17.22
C LEU A 150 2.10 -3.04 -18.25
N ALA A 151 1.43 -1.97 -18.70
CA ALA A 151 2.04 -1.00 -19.62
C ALA A 151 3.23 -0.28 -18.97
N LEU A 152 3.14 0.07 -17.69
CA LEU A 152 4.21 0.69 -16.92
C LEU A 152 5.41 -0.27 -16.74
N LEU A 153 5.16 -1.55 -16.44
CA LEU A 153 6.20 -2.58 -16.36
C LEU A 153 6.91 -2.78 -17.71
N ARG A 154 6.17 -2.77 -18.82
CA ARG A 154 6.74 -2.84 -20.19
C ARG A 154 7.61 -1.63 -20.49
N ALA A 155 7.14 -0.42 -20.20
CA ALA A 155 7.90 0.81 -20.40
C ALA A 155 9.20 0.83 -19.56
N ALA A 156 9.14 0.37 -18.30
CA ALA A 156 10.32 0.23 -17.46
C ALA A 156 11.31 -0.80 -18.02
N LYS A 157 10.82 -1.93 -18.56
CA LYS A 157 11.66 -2.94 -19.22
C LYS A 157 12.38 -2.38 -20.44
N GLU A 158 11.69 -1.64 -21.31
CA GLU A 158 12.28 -0.96 -22.48
C GLU A 158 13.36 0.05 -22.10
N LYS A 159 13.24 0.66 -20.92
CA LYS A 159 14.24 1.58 -20.36
C LYS A 159 15.31 0.88 -19.53
N GLU A 160 15.36 -0.45 -19.51
CA GLU A 160 16.31 -1.23 -18.70
C GLU A 160 16.26 -0.88 -17.20
N ILE A 161 15.07 -0.56 -16.70
CA ILE A 161 14.82 -0.27 -15.29
C ILE A 161 14.30 -1.54 -14.63
N SER A 162 14.89 -1.94 -13.51
CA SER A 162 14.42 -3.07 -12.70
C SER A 162 12.99 -2.82 -12.23
N ARG A 163 12.17 -3.88 -12.16
CA ARG A 163 10.73 -3.79 -11.92
C ARG A 163 10.37 -4.61 -10.70
N ALA A 164 9.57 -4.03 -9.82
CA ALA A 164 8.94 -4.73 -8.72
C ALA A 164 7.48 -4.33 -8.63
N ILE A 165 6.64 -5.23 -8.14
CA ILE A 165 5.30 -4.90 -7.68
C ILE A 165 5.16 -5.29 -6.22
N GLU A 166 4.57 -4.38 -5.45
CA GLU A 166 4.06 -4.65 -4.13
C GLU A 166 2.59 -5.04 -4.25
N THR A 167 2.23 -6.22 -3.75
CA THR A 167 0.91 -6.79 -3.99
C THR A 167 0.39 -7.57 -2.78
N CYS A 168 -0.91 -7.46 -2.54
CA CYS A 168 -1.62 -8.36 -1.65
C CYS A 168 -2.01 -9.68 -2.33
N GLY A 169 -1.71 -9.83 -3.63
CA GLY A 169 -1.97 -11.05 -4.39
C GLY A 169 -3.42 -11.22 -4.85
N PHE A 170 -4.32 -10.33 -4.46
CA PHE A 170 -5.73 -10.41 -4.84
C PHE A 170 -5.95 -9.80 -6.22
N GLY A 171 -6.29 -10.63 -7.21
CA GLY A 171 -6.57 -10.16 -8.56
C GLY A 171 -6.68 -11.31 -9.56
N ASN A 172 -6.84 -10.95 -10.83
CA ASN A 172 -6.88 -11.92 -11.92
C ASN A 172 -5.51 -12.59 -12.09
N ALA A 173 -5.46 -13.92 -12.07
CA ALA A 173 -4.24 -14.72 -12.28
C ALA A 173 -3.48 -14.32 -13.56
N GLU A 174 -4.19 -13.93 -14.61
CA GLU A 174 -3.59 -13.53 -15.88
C GLU A 174 -2.72 -12.27 -15.79
N PHE A 175 -3.09 -11.32 -14.91
CA PHE A 175 -2.26 -10.16 -14.63
C PHE A 175 -0.91 -10.57 -14.02
N PHE A 176 -0.95 -11.47 -13.03
CA PHE A 176 0.26 -11.96 -12.35
C PHE A 176 1.15 -12.76 -13.30
N ARG A 177 0.57 -13.60 -14.19
CA ARG A 177 1.32 -14.30 -15.24
C ARG A 177 2.07 -13.34 -16.15
N GLN A 178 1.38 -12.34 -16.69
CA GLN A 178 2.00 -11.36 -17.59
C GLN A 178 3.06 -10.51 -16.88
N ALA A 179 2.85 -10.17 -15.60
CA ALA A 179 3.86 -9.47 -14.81
C ALA A 179 5.11 -10.34 -14.59
N ALA A 180 4.95 -11.64 -14.36
CA ALA A 180 6.07 -12.58 -14.21
C ALA A 180 6.87 -12.74 -15.51
N GLU A 181 6.21 -12.82 -16.66
CA GLU A 181 6.85 -12.86 -17.99
C GLU A 181 7.67 -11.58 -18.31
N LEU A 182 7.39 -10.49 -17.59
CA LEU A 182 8.17 -9.25 -17.65
C LEU A 182 9.39 -9.24 -16.73
N ASP A 183 9.73 -10.37 -16.10
CA ASP A 183 10.82 -10.50 -15.13
C ASP A 183 10.64 -9.46 -14.00
N THR A 184 9.46 -9.46 -13.41
CA THR A 184 9.08 -8.56 -12.31
C THR A 184 9.31 -9.25 -10.98
N LEU A 185 9.93 -8.55 -10.03
CA LEU A 185 10.00 -9.01 -8.64
C LEU A 185 8.65 -8.78 -7.94
N PHE A 186 8.12 -9.80 -7.29
CA PHE A 186 6.90 -9.72 -6.48
C PHE A 186 7.27 -9.55 -5.02
N LEU A 187 6.94 -8.40 -4.44
CA LEU A 187 6.91 -8.18 -2.99
C LEU A 187 5.50 -8.58 -2.52
N TYR A 188 5.35 -9.83 -2.11
CA TYR A 188 4.06 -10.50 -1.98
C TYR A 188 3.63 -10.62 -0.53
N ASP A 189 2.50 -10.02 -0.17
CA ASP A 189 2.02 -10.04 1.20
C ASP A 189 1.25 -11.32 1.55
N LEU A 190 1.68 -12.00 2.60
CA LEU A 190 0.90 -13.00 3.33
C LEU A 190 0.46 -12.41 4.67
N LYS A 191 -0.86 -12.28 4.85
CA LYS A 191 -1.45 -11.48 5.94
C LYS A 191 -2.07 -12.32 7.06
N GLU A 192 -2.59 -13.49 6.72
CA GLU A 192 -3.22 -14.46 7.63
C GLU A 192 -3.47 -15.75 6.83
N MET A 193 -3.05 -16.92 7.33
CA MET A 193 -3.20 -18.20 6.63
C MET A 193 -4.59 -18.81 6.83
N ASP A 194 -5.25 -18.57 7.96
CA ASP A 194 -6.64 -18.97 8.15
C ASP A 194 -7.58 -18.09 7.31
N ASN A 195 -8.38 -18.72 6.44
CA ASN A 195 -9.20 -17.98 5.48
C ASN A 195 -10.33 -17.17 6.15
N ASP A 196 -10.92 -17.67 7.23
CA ASP A 196 -12.00 -16.99 7.92
C ASP A 196 -11.46 -15.79 8.70
N ARG A 197 -10.36 -15.97 9.41
CA ARG A 197 -9.62 -14.85 10.03
C ARG A 197 -9.15 -13.84 8.99
N HIS A 198 -8.66 -14.27 7.84
CA HIS A 198 -8.24 -13.35 6.79
C HIS A 198 -9.42 -12.50 6.28
N ARG A 199 -10.61 -13.08 6.15
CA ARG A 199 -11.84 -12.34 5.81
C ARG A 199 -12.19 -11.32 6.89
N GLU A 200 -12.11 -11.69 8.16
CA GLU A 200 -12.37 -10.77 9.28
C GLU A 200 -11.38 -9.60 9.30
N LEU A 201 -10.09 -9.88 9.09
CA LEU A 201 -9.01 -8.92 9.23
C LEU A 201 -8.82 -8.01 8.00
N THR A 202 -9.19 -8.49 6.81
CA THR A 202 -8.91 -7.80 5.54
C THR A 202 -10.14 -7.58 4.66
N GLY A 203 -11.29 -8.15 5.00
CA GLY A 203 -12.53 -8.03 4.26
C GLY A 203 -12.68 -8.98 3.06
N VAL A 204 -11.68 -9.83 2.75
CA VAL A 204 -11.73 -10.79 1.63
C VAL A 204 -11.11 -12.14 1.99
N SER A 205 -11.43 -13.16 1.22
CA SER A 205 -10.81 -14.50 1.31
C SER A 205 -9.35 -14.49 0.85
N ASN A 206 -8.50 -15.31 1.49
CA ASN A 206 -7.12 -15.53 1.05
C ASN A 206 -6.99 -16.59 -0.04
N GLU A 207 -8.04 -17.35 -0.38
CA GLU A 207 -7.98 -18.45 -1.36
C GLU A 207 -7.37 -18.00 -2.70
N ARG A 208 -7.89 -16.90 -3.27
CA ARG A 208 -7.36 -16.32 -4.52
C ARG A 208 -5.90 -15.85 -4.38
N ILE A 209 -5.53 -15.34 -3.21
CA ILE A 209 -4.19 -14.85 -2.91
C ILE A 209 -3.21 -16.02 -2.86
N ILE A 210 -3.57 -17.12 -2.20
CA ILE A 210 -2.75 -18.33 -2.15
C ILE A 210 -2.68 -19.00 -3.53
N GLU A 211 -3.78 -19.12 -4.26
CA GLU A 211 -3.80 -19.64 -5.63
C GLU A 211 -2.84 -18.89 -6.56
N ASN A 212 -2.88 -17.55 -6.53
CA ASN A 212 -2.00 -16.72 -7.35
C ASN A 212 -0.53 -16.86 -6.93
N LEU A 213 -0.26 -16.99 -5.63
CA LEU A 213 1.10 -17.18 -5.11
C LEU A 213 1.68 -18.53 -5.55
N LEU A 214 0.93 -19.62 -5.39
CA LEU A 214 1.34 -20.96 -5.80
C LEU A 214 1.61 -21.02 -7.31
N MET A 215 0.77 -20.37 -8.11
CA MET A 215 0.98 -20.24 -9.54
C MET A 215 2.31 -19.50 -9.85
N LEU A 216 2.59 -18.37 -9.19
CA LEU A 216 3.84 -17.63 -9.39
C LEU A 216 5.06 -18.46 -8.97
N MET A 217 4.95 -19.19 -7.87
CA MET A 217 5.98 -20.11 -7.39
C MET A 217 6.27 -21.22 -8.40
N ASP A 218 5.24 -21.82 -9.00
CA ASP A 218 5.39 -22.87 -10.01
C ASP A 218 5.95 -22.35 -11.35
N MET A 219 5.72 -21.07 -11.66
CA MET A 219 6.35 -20.39 -12.79
C MET A 219 7.82 -20.05 -12.56
N GLY A 220 8.34 -20.23 -11.33
CA GLY A 220 9.69 -19.79 -10.96
C GLY A 220 9.83 -18.26 -10.95
N ALA A 221 8.74 -17.54 -10.66
CA ALA A 221 8.78 -16.09 -10.54
C ALA A 221 9.67 -15.65 -9.37
N ARG A 222 10.20 -14.43 -9.47
CA ARG A 222 11.02 -13.82 -8.41
C ARG A 222 10.10 -13.29 -7.32
N ILE A 223 10.15 -13.89 -6.13
CA ILE A 223 9.19 -13.59 -5.06
C ILE A 223 9.93 -13.30 -3.75
N HIS A 224 9.64 -12.17 -3.13
CA HIS A 224 9.96 -11.88 -1.73
C HIS A 224 8.66 -11.93 -0.96
N ILE A 225 8.55 -12.86 0.00
CA ILE A 225 7.38 -12.95 0.87
C ILE A 225 7.49 -11.88 1.94
N ARG A 226 6.40 -11.16 2.15
CA ARG A 226 6.29 -10.16 3.21
C ARG A 226 5.14 -10.51 4.14
N MET A 227 5.39 -10.43 5.43
CA MET A 227 4.45 -10.83 6.47
C MET A 227 4.23 -9.64 7.40
N PRO A 228 3.22 -8.79 7.14
CA PRO A 228 2.82 -7.78 8.12
C PRO A 228 2.29 -8.47 9.38
N LEU A 229 3.01 -8.29 10.48
CA LEU A 229 2.66 -8.86 11.78
C LEU A 229 2.30 -7.75 12.76
N ILE A 230 1.14 -7.93 13.38
CA ILE A 230 0.51 -6.97 14.26
C ILE A 230 0.26 -7.64 15.62
N PRO A 231 0.90 -7.14 16.70
CA PRO A 231 0.76 -7.72 18.03
C PRO A 231 -0.70 -7.82 18.48
N GLY A 232 -1.10 -9.03 18.89
CA GLY A 232 -2.44 -9.34 19.38
C GLY A 232 -3.52 -9.42 18.29
N VAL A 233 -3.14 -9.32 17.00
CA VAL A 233 -4.10 -9.32 15.89
C VAL A 233 -3.89 -10.53 14.99
N ASN A 234 -2.71 -10.66 14.36
CA ASN A 234 -2.38 -11.77 13.46
C ASN A 234 -1.00 -12.38 13.77
N ASP A 235 -0.67 -12.43 15.06
CA ASP A 235 0.61 -12.93 15.53
C ASP A 235 0.48 -14.01 16.62
N SER A 236 -0.60 -14.80 16.56
CA SER A 236 -0.75 -15.97 17.43
C SER A 236 0.28 -17.05 17.08
N ASP A 237 0.57 -17.94 18.02
CA ASP A 237 1.55 -19.01 17.78
C ASP A 237 1.06 -19.98 16.69
N GLU A 238 -0.25 -20.16 16.56
CA GLU A 238 -0.88 -20.95 15.49
C GLU A 238 -0.66 -20.33 14.10
N GLU A 239 -0.87 -19.02 13.96
CA GLU A 239 -0.65 -18.33 12.68
C GLU A 239 0.83 -18.32 12.29
N LEU A 240 1.72 -18.04 13.25
CA LEU A 240 3.17 -18.11 13.01
C LEU A 240 3.62 -19.51 12.59
N ALA A 241 3.05 -20.55 13.21
CA ALA A 241 3.30 -21.93 12.81
C ALA A 241 2.79 -22.21 11.40
N ALA A 242 1.56 -21.80 11.07
CA ALA A 242 0.97 -22.00 9.75
C ALA A 242 1.75 -21.32 8.63
N LEU A 243 2.14 -20.05 8.83
CA LEU A 243 3.02 -19.31 7.90
C LEU A 243 4.35 -20.05 7.70
N ALA A 244 5.00 -20.43 8.80
CA ALA A 244 6.31 -21.05 8.73
C ALA A 244 6.28 -22.46 8.11
N ASP A 245 5.21 -23.22 8.35
CA ASP A 245 4.98 -24.53 7.72
C ASP A 245 4.75 -24.36 6.21
N PHE A 246 3.92 -23.40 5.80
CA PHE A 246 3.70 -23.05 4.38
C PHE A 246 5.01 -22.65 3.68
N LEU A 247 5.83 -21.81 4.33
CA LEU A 247 7.12 -21.37 3.80
C LEU A 247 8.16 -22.49 3.75
N THR A 248 8.08 -23.46 4.66
CA THR A 248 8.95 -24.64 4.68
C THR A 248 8.60 -25.58 3.54
N GLU A 249 7.31 -25.84 3.32
CA GLU A 249 6.80 -26.66 2.22
C GLU A 249 7.23 -26.11 0.84
N HIS A 250 7.25 -24.78 0.70
CA HIS A 250 7.56 -24.09 -0.56
C HIS A 250 9.00 -23.55 -0.63
N ARG A 251 9.90 -24.04 0.23
CA ARG A 251 11.29 -23.60 0.28
C ARG A 251 11.96 -23.72 -1.10
N GLY A 252 12.65 -22.67 -1.52
CA GLY A 252 13.32 -22.59 -2.82
C GLY A 252 12.43 -22.08 -3.96
N LYS A 253 11.13 -21.83 -3.71
CA LYS A 253 10.22 -21.16 -4.66
C LYS A 253 10.06 -19.65 -4.41
N TYR A 254 10.76 -19.09 -3.42
CA TYR A 254 10.86 -17.67 -3.12
C TYR A 254 12.32 -17.34 -2.75
N GLU A 255 12.71 -16.06 -2.91
CA GLU A 255 14.10 -15.61 -2.69
C GLU A 255 14.34 -15.14 -1.24
N LEU A 256 13.31 -14.59 -0.58
CA LEU A 256 13.43 -13.94 0.74
C LEU A 256 12.10 -13.96 1.50
N CYS A 257 12.16 -13.96 2.84
CA CYS A 257 11.05 -13.68 3.73
C CYS A 257 11.32 -12.45 4.60
N GLN A 258 10.37 -11.53 4.66
CA GLN A 258 10.45 -10.31 5.46
C GLN A 258 9.25 -10.19 6.40
N ILE A 259 9.50 -9.93 7.68
CA ILE A 259 8.46 -9.51 8.62
C ILE A 259 8.35 -8.00 8.55
N MET A 260 7.12 -7.49 8.46
CA MET A 260 6.81 -6.06 8.44
C MET A 260 6.10 -5.69 9.76
N PRO A 261 6.82 -5.20 10.78
CA PRO A 261 6.19 -4.76 12.02
C PRO A 261 5.27 -3.57 11.78
N TYR A 262 4.07 -3.60 12.34
CA TYR A 262 3.13 -2.51 12.19
C TYR A 262 3.54 -1.21 12.90
N HIS A 263 3.14 -0.09 12.31
CA HIS A 263 3.22 1.25 12.89
C HIS A 263 1.91 2.02 12.64
N SER A 264 1.54 2.94 13.55
CA SER A 264 0.23 3.62 13.50
C SER A 264 0.14 4.84 12.55
N MET A 265 1.13 5.06 11.68
CA MET A 265 1.17 6.24 10.79
C MET A 265 -0.05 6.36 9.85
N GLY A 266 -0.68 5.24 9.49
CA GLY A 266 -1.88 5.19 8.65
C GLY A 266 -3.11 5.84 9.26
N ASN A 267 -3.22 5.89 10.59
CA ASN A 267 -4.40 6.39 11.30
C ASN A 267 -4.66 7.87 10.99
N SER A 268 -3.60 8.66 10.83
CA SER A 268 -3.71 10.07 10.46
C SER A 268 -4.36 10.29 9.08
N LYS A 269 -4.15 9.35 8.15
CA LYS A 269 -4.73 9.38 6.80
C LYS A 269 -6.19 8.94 6.82
N ALA A 270 -6.52 7.95 7.63
CA ALA A 270 -7.89 7.51 7.86
C ALA A 270 -8.77 8.64 8.42
N SER A 271 -8.31 9.33 9.47
CA SER A 271 -9.02 10.49 10.00
C SER A 271 -9.12 11.62 8.98
N ALA A 272 -8.10 11.83 8.14
CA ALA A 272 -8.20 12.78 7.03
C ALA A 272 -9.25 12.40 5.98
N LEU A 273 -9.58 11.12 5.85
CA LEU A 273 -10.68 10.60 5.03
C LEU A 273 -12.02 10.54 5.78
N GLY A 274 -12.09 10.99 7.04
CA GLY A 274 -13.30 10.90 7.88
C GLY A 274 -13.74 9.45 8.10
N ARG A 275 -12.77 8.54 8.19
CA ARG A 275 -12.97 7.10 8.42
C ARG A 275 -12.38 6.73 9.78
N ASP A 276 -12.88 7.35 10.84
CA ASP A 276 -12.41 7.09 12.21
C ASP A 276 -12.87 5.70 12.69
N GLY A 277 -12.06 5.06 13.55
CA GLY A 277 -12.44 3.82 14.25
C GLY A 277 -12.19 2.50 13.51
N PHE A 278 -11.53 2.51 12.34
CA PHE A 278 -11.32 1.31 11.52
C PHE A 278 -9.97 0.60 11.73
N PHE A 279 -9.12 1.08 12.66
CA PHE A 279 -7.72 0.67 12.72
C PHE A 279 -7.31 0.12 14.08
N VAL A 280 -6.34 -0.81 14.05
CA VAL A 280 -5.75 -1.41 15.25
C VAL A 280 -5.26 -0.32 16.20
N ASP A 281 -5.57 -0.51 17.48
CA ASP A 281 -5.27 0.43 18.56
C ASP A 281 -3.77 0.78 18.58
N PRO A 282 -3.39 2.07 18.48
CA PRO A 282 -2.01 2.52 18.65
C PRO A 282 -1.32 1.97 19.91
N GLU A 283 -2.06 1.76 21.01
CA GLU A 283 -1.50 1.27 22.27
C GLU A 283 -1.03 -0.18 22.21
N LEU A 284 -1.63 -1.01 21.35
CA LEU A 284 -1.17 -2.37 21.05
C LEU A 284 0.15 -2.36 20.24
N THR A 285 0.58 -1.20 19.76
CA THR A 285 1.46 -1.08 18.59
C THR A 285 2.66 -0.19 18.82
N ARG A 286 3.27 -0.22 20.01
CA ARG A 286 4.63 0.31 20.19
C ARG A 286 5.59 -0.47 19.27
N ASN A 287 5.66 -0.06 17.99
CA ASN A 287 6.42 -0.57 16.86
C ASN A 287 6.83 -2.04 17.02
N GLY A 288 5.87 -2.98 16.95
CA GLY A 288 6.09 -4.41 17.17
C GLY A 288 7.09 -4.64 18.30
N CYS A 289 6.61 -4.57 19.55
CA CYS A 289 7.45 -4.62 20.76
C CYS A 289 8.64 -5.58 20.57
N VAL A 290 9.85 -5.19 20.96
CA VAL A 290 11.08 -5.99 20.75
C VAL A 290 10.87 -7.47 21.12
N VAL A 291 10.11 -7.73 22.18
CA VAL A 291 9.69 -9.06 22.62
C VAL A 291 8.90 -9.83 21.54
N CYS A 292 7.93 -9.18 20.89
CA CYS A 292 7.19 -9.75 19.76
C CYS A 292 8.10 -10.06 18.58
N ARG A 293 9.02 -9.15 18.23
CA ARG A 293 9.98 -9.36 17.12
C ARG A 293 10.85 -10.60 17.34
N ASP A 294 11.44 -10.72 18.51
CA ASP A 294 12.29 -11.88 18.85
C ASP A 294 11.48 -13.18 18.81
N ARG A 295 10.24 -13.15 19.31
CA ARG A 295 9.31 -14.28 19.24
C ARG A 295 9.00 -14.68 17.79
N TRP A 296 8.67 -13.72 16.93
CA TRP A 296 8.37 -13.98 15.53
C TRP A 296 9.58 -14.59 14.81
N ILE A 297 10.75 -13.95 14.92
CA ILE A 297 12.00 -14.46 14.33
C ILE A 297 12.26 -15.89 14.77
N LYS A 298 12.12 -16.16 16.08
CA LYS A 298 12.32 -17.51 16.62
C LYS A 298 11.35 -18.53 16.00
N ALA A 299 10.07 -18.19 15.84
CA ALA A 299 9.07 -19.11 15.29
C ALA A 299 9.40 -19.58 13.86
N PHE A 300 9.98 -18.69 13.04
CA PHE A 300 10.44 -19.01 11.68
C PHE A 300 11.80 -19.72 11.68
N ASN A 301 12.76 -19.25 12.48
CA ASN A 301 14.10 -19.85 12.57
C ASN A 301 14.06 -21.29 13.11
N ASP A 302 13.15 -21.60 14.04
CA ASP A 302 12.97 -22.98 14.55
C ASP A 302 12.56 -23.97 13.44
N ARG A 303 11.97 -23.46 12.35
CA ARG A 303 11.62 -24.22 11.12
C ARG A 303 12.64 -24.01 10.00
N GLY A 304 13.78 -23.39 10.33
CA GLY A 304 14.90 -23.12 9.42
C GLY A 304 14.61 -22.07 8.36
N ILE A 305 13.61 -21.21 8.56
CA ILE A 305 13.24 -20.13 7.64
C ILE A 305 13.94 -18.86 8.12
N ASP A 306 14.92 -18.39 7.35
CA ASP A 306 15.58 -17.12 7.62
C ASP A 306 14.62 -15.97 7.27
N VAL A 307 14.35 -15.12 8.25
CA VAL A 307 13.48 -13.94 8.10
C VAL A 307 14.25 -12.67 8.38
N GLU A 308 14.07 -11.67 7.51
CA GLU A 308 14.52 -10.31 7.76
C GLU A 308 13.40 -9.50 8.40
N ILE A 309 13.78 -8.50 9.21
CA ILE A 309 12.83 -7.50 9.67
C ILE A 309 12.96 -6.27 8.78
N SER A 310 11.87 -5.83 8.16
CA SER A 310 11.85 -4.54 7.48
C SER A 310 12.15 -3.42 8.46
N LYS A 311 12.95 -2.46 8.00
CA LYS A 311 13.35 -1.30 8.79
C LYS A 311 12.22 -0.30 8.95
#